data_AF-A0A914PB85-F1
#
_entry.id   AF-A0A914PB85-F1
#
_cell.length_a   1.000
_cell.length_b   1.000
_cell.length_c   1.000
_cell.angle_alpha   90.00
_cell.angle_beta   90.00
_cell.angle_gamma   90.00
#
_symmetry.space_group_name_H-M   'P 1'
#
loop_
_entity.id
_entity.type
_entity.pdbx_description
1 polymer ?
#
loop_
_entity_poly.entity_id
_entity_poly.type
_entity_poly.pdbx_seq_one_letter_code
_entity_poly.pdbx_strand_id
1 'polypeptide(L)'
;MAKEYVYTEFNKISNSKLQEFNIYGIITHVDYRMSYDQRQQVQDEYRLIINDGTGDINVTIYCATDEIPRTCATFKYGKIVRFHRLKRNSLKNNGGFYLCGRIRFPTSFLLFDLPTDGSKFKYNPCFQSSNRYTSSPKDAKLVS
;
A
#
# COMPACT_ATOMS: atom_id res chain seq x y z
N MET A 1 18.51 13.76 3.21
CA MET A 1 17.69 13.31 4.36
C MET A 1 16.51 12.53 3.81
N ALA A 2 16.41 11.22 4.09
CA ALA A 2 15.22 10.45 3.71
C ALA A 2 14.10 10.75 4.73
N LYS A 3 12.96 11.28 4.28
CA LYS A 3 11.78 11.44 5.16
C LYS A 3 11.22 10.05 5.43
N GLU A 4 11.06 9.72 6.70
CA GLU A 4 10.42 8.47 7.11
C GLU A 4 8.91 8.54 6.79
N TYR A 5 8.39 7.55 6.08
CA TYR A 5 6.96 7.45 5.81
C TYR A 5 6.26 6.76 6.99
N VAL A 6 5.33 7.47 7.64
CA VAL A 6 4.47 6.87 8.67
C VAL A 6 3.34 6.10 7.97
N TYR A 7 3.22 4.80 8.27
CA TYR A 7 2.15 3.95 7.77
C TYR A 7 0.98 3.91 8.73
N THR A 8 -0.24 4.07 8.21
CA THR A 8 -1.48 4.13 8.98
C THR A 8 -2.20 2.79 8.93
N GLU A 9 -2.51 2.22 10.09
CA GLU A 9 -3.44 1.08 10.22
C GLU A 9 -4.84 1.47 9.74
N PHE A 10 -5.59 0.54 9.17
CA PHE A 10 -6.83 0.89 8.47
C PHE A 10 -7.91 1.45 9.39
N ASN A 11 -7.98 0.95 10.63
CA ASN A 11 -8.90 1.45 11.67
C ASN A 11 -8.57 2.88 12.17
N LYS A 12 -7.37 3.40 11.87
CA LYS A 12 -6.90 4.75 12.25
C LYS A 12 -7.01 5.76 11.11
N ILE A 13 -7.54 5.37 9.95
CA ILE A 13 -7.70 6.28 8.81
C ILE A 13 -8.74 7.36 9.14
N SER A 14 -8.29 8.61 9.17
CA SER A 14 -9.14 9.75 9.47
C SER A 14 -10.19 9.99 8.36
N ASN A 15 -11.24 10.73 8.69
CA ASN A 15 -12.27 11.14 7.72
C ASN A 15 -11.81 12.30 6.80
N SER A 16 -10.59 12.80 6.97
CA SER A 16 -10.08 13.92 6.17
C SER A 16 -9.79 13.50 4.73
N LYS A 17 -10.44 14.17 3.77
CA LYS A 17 -10.19 13.96 2.32
C LYS A 17 -8.91 14.63 1.83
N LEU A 18 -8.40 15.62 2.56
CA LEU A 18 -7.19 16.37 2.19
C LEU A 18 -5.92 15.68 2.68
N GLN A 19 -6.03 14.80 3.68
CA GLN A 19 -4.91 14.07 4.23
C GLN A 19 -4.46 12.96 3.27
N GLU A 20 -3.14 12.83 3.14
CA GLU A 20 -2.50 11.73 2.44
C GLU A 20 -2.12 10.62 3.42
N PHE A 21 -2.35 9.37 3.03
CA PHE A 21 -2.11 8.19 3.84
C PHE A 21 -1.06 7.29 3.18
N ASN A 22 -0.14 6.77 3.98
CA ASN A 22 0.69 5.64 3.56
C ASN A 22 0.13 4.40 4.23
N ILE A 23 -0.02 3.32 3.49
CA ILE A 23 -0.59 2.08 4.01
C ILE A 23 0.28 0.89 3.61
N TYR A 24 0.15 -0.21 4.34
CA TYR A 24 0.72 -1.48 3.93
C TYR A 24 -0.27 -2.60 4.24
N GLY A 25 -0.21 -3.68 3.47
CA GLY A 25 -1.04 -4.86 3.72
C GLY A 25 -0.91 -5.89 2.61
N ILE A 26 -1.69 -6.95 2.70
CA ILE A 26 -1.74 -8.05 1.75
C ILE A 26 -2.88 -7.80 0.77
N ILE A 27 -2.61 -7.92 -0.52
CA ILE A 27 -3.63 -7.87 -1.57
C ILE A 27 -4.45 -9.16 -1.51
N THR A 28 -5.73 -9.04 -1.14
CA THR A 28 -6.68 -10.15 -1.06
C THR A 28 -7.61 -10.22 -2.27
N HIS A 29 -7.69 -9.14 -3.06
CA HIS A 29 -8.42 -9.12 -4.32
C HIS A 29 -7.83 -8.11 -5.29
N VAL A 30 -7.90 -8.40 -6.59
CA VAL A 30 -7.48 -7.52 -7.68
C VAL A 30 -8.52 -7.59 -8.79
N ASP A 31 -9.10 -6.45 -9.12
CA ASP A 31 -9.94 -6.25 -10.30
C ASP A 31 -9.29 -5.18 -11.18
N TYR A 32 -9.20 -5.45 -12.48
CA TYR A 32 -8.60 -4.56 -13.47
C TYR A 32 -9.64 -4.19 -14.51
N ARG A 33 -9.70 -2.90 -14.84
CA ARG A 33 -10.53 -2.41 -15.93
C ARG A 33 -9.88 -1.21 -16.59
N MET A 34 -10.15 -1.05 -17.88
CA MET A 34 -9.90 0.20 -18.58
C MET A 34 -10.96 1.23 -18.18
N SER A 35 -10.54 2.45 -17.91
CA SER A 35 -11.44 3.58 -17.60
C SER A 35 -11.01 4.83 -18.37
N TYR A 36 -11.81 5.89 -18.27
CA TYR A 36 -11.53 7.18 -18.88
C TYR A 36 -11.39 8.22 -17.78
N ASP A 37 -10.38 9.08 -17.90
CA ASP A 37 -10.23 10.24 -17.03
C ASP A 37 -11.26 11.34 -17.41
N GLN A 38 -11.24 12.48 -16.70
CA GLN A 38 -12.16 13.60 -16.98
C GLN A 38 -11.95 14.24 -18.36
N ARG A 39 -10.78 14.03 -18.99
CA ARG A 39 -10.43 14.53 -20.33
C ARG A 39 -10.65 13.46 -21.40
N GLN A 40 -11.34 12.36 -21.07
CA GLN A 40 -11.56 11.20 -21.94
C GLN A 40 -10.27 10.49 -22.38
N GLN A 41 -9.17 10.64 -21.63
CA GLN A 41 -7.96 9.86 -21.84
C GLN A 41 -8.13 8.48 -21.21
N VAL A 42 -7.74 7.45 -21.96
CA VAL A 42 -7.76 6.08 -21.47
C VAL A 42 -6.75 5.94 -20.34
N GLN A 43 -7.18 5.39 -19.21
CA GLN A 43 -6.34 5.10 -18.06
C GLN A 43 -6.66 3.71 -17.52
N ASP A 44 -5.63 3.02 -17.04
CA ASP A 44 -5.78 1.74 -16.36
C ASP A 44 -6.28 1.97 -14.94
N GLU A 45 -7.34 1.27 -14.55
CA GLU A 45 -7.88 1.30 -13.19
C GLU A 45 -7.74 -0.07 -12.53
N TYR A 46 -7.04 -0.10 -11.40
CA TYR A 46 -6.90 -1.27 -10.56
C TYR A 46 -7.68 -1.04 -9.27
N ARG A 47 -8.62 -1.94 -8.98
CA ARG A 47 -9.38 -1.99 -7.74
C ARG A 47 -8.86 -3.14 -6.89
N LEU A 48 -8.29 -2.79 -5.76
CA LEU A 48 -7.65 -3.73 -4.84
C LEU A 48 -8.46 -3.80 -3.56
N ILE A 49 -8.57 -5.00 -2.99
CA ILE A 49 -8.89 -5.17 -1.57
C ILE A 49 -7.58 -5.53 -0.87
N ILE A 50 -7.25 -4.76 0.17
CA ILE A 50 -6.03 -4.94 0.96
C ILE A 50 -6.43 -5.23 2.39
N ASN A 51 -5.76 -6.20 3.02
CA ASN A 51 -5.93 -6.56 4.43
C ASN A 51 -4.64 -6.26 5.21
N ASP A 52 -4.71 -5.59 6.36
CA ASP A 52 -3.57 -5.33 7.25
C ASP A 52 -3.65 -6.09 8.60
N GLY A 53 -4.59 -7.02 8.73
CA GLY A 53 -4.91 -7.72 9.97
C GLY A 53 -5.89 -6.97 10.89
N THR A 54 -6.08 -5.66 10.71
CA THR A 54 -7.10 -4.86 11.44
C THR A 54 -8.42 -4.80 10.70
N GLY A 55 -8.40 -5.01 9.38
CA GLY A 55 -9.58 -5.09 8.53
C GLY A 55 -9.22 -5.07 7.04
N ASP A 56 -10.25 -4.96 6.21
CA ASP A 56 -10.11 -4.81 4.76
C ASP A 56 -10.34 -3.35 4.34
N ILE A 57 -9.61 -2.92 3.32
CA ILE A 57 -9.82 -1.61 2.70
C ILE A 57 -9.82 -1.70 1.17
N ASN A 58 -10.74 -0.96 0.57
CA ASN A 58 -10.80 -0.80 -0.88
C ASN A 58 -9.80 0.28 -1.31
N VAL A 59 -8.96 -0.05 -2.29
CA VAL A 59 -7.98 0.86 -2.88
C VAL A 59 -8.14 0.92 -4.39
N THR A 60 -8.31 2.10 -4.95
CA THR A 60 -8.38 2.32 -6.40
C THR A 60 -7.13 3.04 -6.89
N ILE A 61 -6.37 2.41 -7.77
CA ILE A 61 -5.16 2.96 -8.36
C ILE A 61 -5.41 3.25 -9.83
N TYR A 62 -5.07 4.45 -10.26
CA TYR A 62 -5.09 4.85 -11.66
C TYR A 62 -3.66 4.94 -12.19
N CYS A 63 -3.41 4.29 -13.33
CA CYS A 63 -2.15 4.35 -14.06
C CYS A 63 -2.44 4.90 -15.46
N ALA A 64 -1.64 5.85 -15.94
CA ALA A 64 -1.81 6.38 -17.29
C ALA A 64 -1.37 5.31 -18.31
N THR A 65 -2.07 5.20 -19.45
CA THR A 65 -1.86 4.12 -20.44
C THR A 65 -0.52 4.22 -21.17
N ASP A 66 0.04 5.42 -21.28
CA ASP A 66 1.38 5.71 -21.78
C ASP A 66 2.47 5.49 -20.71
N GLU A 67 2.07 5.22 -19.48
CA GLU A 67 2.94 5.07 -18.33
C GLU A 67 2.94 3.66 -17.77
N ILE A 68 4.04 2.99 -18.07
CA ILE A 68 4.46 1.75 -17.41
C ILE A 68 3.38 0.67 -17.43
N PRO A 69 3.03 0.13 -18.61
CA PRO A 69 2.15 -1.03 -18.75
C PRO A 69 2.65 -2.29 -18.01
N ARG A 70 3.83 -2.26 -17.37
CA ARG A 70 4.42 -3.39 -16.64
C ARG A 70 4.37 -3.30 -15.12
N THR A 71 4.29 -2.11 -14.51
CA THR A 71 4.45 -2.00 -13.04
C THR A 71 3.12 -2.16 -12.34
N CYS A 72 2.03 -1.52 -12.80
CA CYS A 72 0.70 -1.74 -12.22
C CYS A 72 0.14 -3.14 -12.53
N ALA A 73 0.52 -3.75 -13.67
CA ALA A 73 0.16 -5.13 -14.03
C ALA A 73 0.76 -6.20 -13.08
N THR A 74 1.58 -5.82 -12.10
CA THR A 74 2.18 -6.74 -11.13
C THR A 74 1.36 -6.93 -9.85
N PHE A 75 0.25 -6.18 -9.69
CA PHE A 75 -0.70 -6.41 -8.60
C PHE A 75 -1.32 -7.81 -8.74
N LYS A 76 -1.14 -8.63 -7.71
CA LYS A 76 -1.63 -10.01 -7.68
C LYS A 76 -2.07 -10.36 -6.26
N TYR A 77 -3.04 -11.27 -6.17
CA TYR A 77 -3.44 -11.88 -4.91
C TYR A 77 -2.23 -12.42 -4.15
N GLY A 78 -2.21 -12.22 -2.84
CA GLY A 78 -1.16 -12.73 -1.96
C GLY A 78 0.14 -11.94 -2.02
N LYS A 79 0.22 -10.80 -2.71
CA LYS A 79 1.38 -9.89 -2.58
C LYS A 79 1.21 -8.93 -1.42
N ILE A 80 2.30 -8.63 -0.74
CA ILE A 80 2.33 -7.51 0.20
C ILE A 80 2.56 -6.24 -0.62
N VAL A 81 1.77 -5.21 -0.35
CA VAL A 81 1.89 -3.91 -1.00
C VAL A 81 2.09 -2.83 0.04
N ARG A 82 2.95 -1.87 -0.28
CA ARG A 82 3.08 -0.60 0.44
C ARG A 82 2.70 0.51 -0.50
N PHE A 83 1.72 1.33 -0.13
CA PHE A 83 1.37 2.54 -0.86
C PHE A 83 1.81 3.77 -0.10
N HIS A 84 2.23 4.79 -0.82
CA HIS A 84 2.50 6.11 -0.28
C HIS A 84 1.55 7.12 -0.89
N ARG A 85 1.11 8.08 -0.06
CA ARG A 85 0.35 9.26 -0.48
C ARG A 85 -0.96 8.92 -1.22
N LEU A 86 -1.74 7.99 -0.65
CA LEU A 86 -3.12 7.75 -1.04
C LEU A 86 -4.05 8.80 -0.43
N LYS A 87 -5.17 9.10 -1.09
CA LYS A 87 -6.19 10.01 -0.59
C LYS A 87 -7.50 9.29 -0.36
N ARG A 88 -8.24 9.72 0.64
CA ARG A 88 -9.57 9.19 0.92
C ARG A 88 -10.60 9.74 -0.06
N ASN A 89 -11.46 8.86 -0.58
CA ASN A 89 -12.60 9.22 -1.39
C ASN A 89 -13.87 8.53 -0.86
N SER A 90 -15.03 9.17 -1.04
CA SER A 90 -16.31 8.68 -0.54
C SER A 90 -17.01 7.84 -1.61
N LEU A 91 -17.61 6.72 -1.21
CA LEU A 91 -18.56 6.00 -2.06
C LEU A 91 -19.86 6.81 -2.12
N LYS A 92 -20.39 7.03 -3.33
CA LYS A 92 -21.49 7.97 -3.56
C LYS A 92 -22.80 7.59 -2.84
N ASN A 93 -22.98 6.34 -2.38
CA ASN A 93 -24.29 5.86 -1.91
C ASN A 93 -24.34 5.18 -0.52
N ASN A 94 -23.24 4.85 0.16
CA ASN A 94 -23.28 3.98 1.36
C ASN A 94 -22.52 4.50 2.60
N GLY A 95 -22.06 5.75 2.61
CA GLY A 95 -21.22 6.27 3.71
C GLY A 95 -19.82 5.65 3.82
N GLY A 96 -19.56 4.57 3.10
CA GLY A 96 -18.25 3.94 2.98
C GLY A 96 -17.24 4.81 2.24
N PHE A 97 -15.97 4.45 2.39
CA PHE A 97 -14.87 5.13 1.72
C PHE A 97 -13.94 4.12 1.07
N TYR A 98 -13.12 4.62 0.15
CA TYR A 98 -12.00 3.91 -0.42
C TYR A 98 -10.80 4.84 -0.44
N LEU A 99 -9.61 4.28 -0.49
CA LEU A 99 -8.41 5.06 -0.77
C LEU A 99 -8.16 5.06 -2.26
N CYS A 100 -7.66 6.17 -2.80
CA CYS A 100 -7.29 6.25 -4.19
C CYS A 100 -5.98 6.99 -4.42
N GLY A 101 -5.30 6.64 -5.48
CA GLY A 101 -4.06 7.27 -5.89
C GLY A 101 -3.86 7.24 -7.40
N ARG A 102 -3.07 8.20 -7.89
CA ARG A 102 -2.59 8.23 -9.28
C ARG A 102 -1.10 8.00 -9.27
N ILE A 103 -0.65 6.94 -9.91
CA ILE A 103 0.79 6.65 -10.05
C ILE A 103 1.41 7.75 -10.92
N ARG A 104 2.67 8.12 -10.61
CA ARG A 104 3.58 9.13 -11.22
C ARG A 104 3.86 10.37 -10.38
N PHE A 105 2.92 10.85 -9.57
CA PHE A 105 3.11 11.73 -8.40
C PHE A 105 1.71 12.20 -7.95
N PRO A 106 1.39 12.25 -6.66
CA PRO A 106 2.26 11.93 -5.53
C PRO A 106 2.32 10.45 -5.15
N THR A 107 1.44 9.60 -5.68
CA THR A 107 1.29 8.23 -5.21
C THR A 107 2.39 7.33 -5.78
N SER A 108 3.00 6.52 -4.91
CA SER A 108 3.95 5.47 -5.28
C SER A 108 3.62 4.18 -4.54
N PHE A 109 4.19 3.06 -4.98
CA PHE A 109 4.03 1.78 -4.31
C PHE A 109 5.26 0.90 -4.40
N LEU A 110 5.33 -0.09 -3.50
CA LEU A 110 6.29 -1.18 -3.50
C LEU A 110 5.52 -2.50 -3.32
N LEU A 111 5.98 -3.55 -4.01
CA LEU A 111 5.43 -4.89 -3.88
C LEU A 111 6.50 -5.84 -3.34
N PHE A 112 6.07 -6.76 -2.48
CA PHE A 112 6.88 -7.83 -1.94
C PHE A 112 6.11 -9.14 -2.08
N ASP A 113 6.82 -10.21 -2.41
CA ASP A 113 6.24 -11.55 -2.42
C ASP A 113 6.07 -12.06 -0.99
N LEU A 114 5.00 -12.80 -0.72
CA LEU A 114 4.88 -13.55 0.53
C LEU A 114 5.97 -14.64 0.56
N PRO A 115 6.65 -14.84 1.69
CA PRO A 115 7.60 -15.94 1.81
C PRO A 115 6.86 -17.27 1.59
N THR A 116 7.35 -18.06 0.63
CA THR A 116 6.74 -19.31 0.15
C THR A 116 6.85 -20.46 1.15
N ASP A 117 7.62 -20.30 2.23
CA ASP A 117 7.93 -21.34 3.21
C ASP A 117 7.00 -21.33 4.43
N GLY A 118 5.98 -20.46 4.46
CA GLY A 118 5.09 -20.33 5.62
C GLY A 118 5.80 -19.84 6.88
N SER A 119 7.04 -19.33 6.76
CA SER A 119 7.70 -18.61 7.84
C SER A 119 6.79 -17.44 8.20
N LYS A 120 6.18 -17.55 9.38
CA LYS A 120 5.33 -16.50 9.96
C LYS A 120 6.06 -15.18 9.77
N PHE A 121 5.36 -14.17 9.26
CA PHE A 121 5.80 -12.79 9.38
C PHE A 121 6.26 -12.61 10.83
N LYS A 122 7.57 -12.59 11.07
CA LYS A 122 8.10 -12.11 12.35
C LYS A 122 7.84 -10.62 12.30
N TYR A 123 6.67 -10.24 12.80
CA TYR A 123 6.42 -8.87 13.22
C TYR A 123 7.60 -8.54 14.14
N ASN A 124 8.45 -7.63 13.70
CA ASN A 124 9.56 -7.14 14.51
C ASN A 124 9.15 -5.74 14.98
N PRO A 125 8.31 -5.62 16.03
CA PRO A 125 8.02 -4.34 16.62
C PRO A 125 9.23 -3.93 17.45
N CYS A 126 10.30 -3.51 16.78
CA CYS A 126 11.44 -2.85 17.41
C CYS A 126 11.60 -1.47 16.82
N PHE A 127 10.68 -0.58 17.18
CA PHE A 127 11.02 0.83 17.35
C PHE A 127 10.63 1.23 18.77
N GLN A 128 11.34 0.65 19.74
CA GLN A 128 11.57 1.38 20.98
C GLN A 128 12.74 2.33 20.75
N SER A 129 12.47 3.59 21.08
CA SER A 129 13.39 4.70 21.06
C SER A 129 14.72 4.40 21.73
N SER A 130 15.83 4.69 21.06
CA SER A 130 16.81 5.72 21.45
C SER A 130 18.25 5.33 21.08
N ASN A 131 18.96 6.32 20.52
CA ASN A 131 20.40 6.58 20.63
C ASN A 131 21.42 5.56 20.09
N ARG A 132 22.16 6.05 19.08
CA ARG A 132 23.65 6.11 18.98
C ARG A 132 24.44 4.78 18.87
N TYR A 133 25.36 4.76 17.89
CA TYR A 133 26.49 3.81 17.68
C TYR A 133 26.14 2.43 17.08
N THR A 134 26.36 2.21 15.78
CA THR A 134 27.55 1.66 15.08
C THR A 134 27.66 0.14 15.03
N SER A 135 28.07 -0.32 13.83
CA SER A 135 28.66 -1.62 13.46
C SER A 135 27.76 -2.86 13.43
N SER A 136 27.84 -3.59 12.31
CA SER A 136 27.15 -4.85 12.04
C SER A 136 27.34 -5.89 13.15
N PRO A 137 26.30 -6.67 13.51
CA PRO A 137 26.52 -7.93 14.19
C PRO A 137 26.59 -9.05 13.14
N LYS A 138 27.81 -9.53 12.92
CA LYS A 138 28.03 -10.97 12.75
C LYS A 138 27.43 -11.67 13.98
N ASP A 139 26.78 -12.80 13.76
CA ASP A 139 26.36 -13.76 14.78
C ASP A 139 25.32 -13.28 15.82
N ALA A 140 24.03 -13.45 15.51
CA ALA A 140 23.00 -13.62 16.51
C ALA A 140 22.48 -15.08 16.44
N LYS A 141 22.97 -15.93 17.36
CA LYS A 141 22.48 -17.30 17.54
C LYS A 141 21.04 -17.29 18.09
N LEU A 142 20.19 -18.11 17.52
CA LEU A 142 18.87 -18.46 18.06
C LEU A 142 19.05 -19.43 19.24
N VAL A 143 18.49 -19.08 20.40
CA VAL A 143 18.26 -20.03 21.50
C VAL A 143 16.74 -20.16 21.67
N SER A 144 16.31 -21.41 21.85
CA SER A 144 14.92 -21.89 22.01
C SER A 144 14.22 -21.34 23.24
#